data_AF-A0A4R5D591-F1
#
_entry.id   AF-A0A4R5D591-F1
#
_cell.length_a   1.000
_cell.length_b   1.000
_cell.length_c   1.000
_cell.angle_alpha   90.00
_cell.angle_beta   90.00
_cell.angle_gamma   90.00
#
_symmetry.space_group_name_H-M   'P 1'
#
loop_
_entity.id
_entity.type
_entity.pdbx_description
1 polymer ?
#
loop_
_entity_poly.entity_id
_entity_poly.type
_entity_poly.pdbx_seq_one_letter_code
_entity_poly.pdbx_strand_id
1 'polypeptide(L)'
;MITKITLGIALFVSGGFCVFNPSPLLNTQSQNDYLPLKTVVQEKTPLQKSIENGKEVYADFCIQCHAGNGKGDATNFPPLDGSDWLTSKRAESIHAVKFGQKGEILVNKKKYNGNMPAMGLSNQEVADVMNYIMNSWSNKQSKMVTIGEVEAIKK
;
A
#
# COMPACT_ATOMS: atom_id res chain seq x y z
N MET A 1 -15.21 -48.37 49.12
CA MET A 1 -13.92 -47.82 49.59
C MET A 1 -13.91 -46.36 49.13
N ILE A 2 -14.37 -45.36 49.91
CA ILE A 2 -13.72 -44.76 51.10
C ILE A 2 -12.24 -44.45 50.74
N THR A 3 -11.67 -43.23 50.73
CA THR A 3 -11.66 -42.18 51.78
C THR A 3 -10.83 -40.94 51.33
N LYS A 4 -11.31 -39.71 51.67
CA LYS A 4 -10.61 -38.48 52.18
C LYS A 4 -9.39 -37.89 51.42
N ILE A 5 -9.42 -36.63 50.94
CA ILE A 5 -9.24 -35.32 51.65
C ILE A 5 -7.96 -35.26 52.51
N THR A 6 -7.01 -34.40 52.11
CA THR A 6 -6.21 -33.58 53.05
C THR A 6 -5.76 -32.27 52.41
N LEU A 7 -6.22 -31.19 53.05
CA LEU A 7 -5.84 -29.79 52.92
C LEU A 7 -4.47 -29.58 53.59
N GLY A 8 -3.55 -28.85 52.94
CA GLY A 8 -2.22 -28.54 53.49
C GLY A 8 -1.93 -27.04 53.46
N ILE A 9 -2.29 -26.35 54.54
CA ILE A 9 -1.88 -24.98 54.86
C ILE A 9 -0.53 -25.05 55.60
N ALA A 10 0.45 -24.27 55.15
CA ALA A 10 1.63 -23.89 55.94
C ALA A 10 1.87 -22.39 55.70
N LEU A 11 1.35 -21.53 56.59
CA LEU A 11 2.00 -20.98 57.79
C LEU A 11 3.17 -20.03 57.47
N PHE A 12 2.87 -18.75 57.70
CA PHE A 12 3.76 -17.61 57.87
C PHE A 12 4.97 -17.93 58.76
N VAL A 13 6.17 -17.57 58.30
CA VAL A 13 7.30 -17.28 59.18
C VAL A 13 7.59 -15.79 59.10
N SER A 14 7.30 -15.14 60.22
CA SER A 14 7.65 -13.80 60.62
C SER A 14 9.16 -13.61 60.80
N GLY A 15 9.65 -12.42 60.44
CA GLY A 15 10.72 -11.76 61.16
C GLY A 15 12.02 -11.60 60.39
N GLY A 16 12.43 -10.35 60.14
CA GLY A 16 13.78 -10.09 59.66
C GLY A 16 14.07 -8.65 59.21
N PHE A 17 14.22 -7.74 60.18
CA PHE A 17 15.08 -6.56 60.13
C PHE A 17 14.78 -5.45 59.11
N CYS A 18 14.07 -4.43 59.58
CA CYS A 18 14.29 -3.05 59.18
C CYS A 18 15.68 -2.61 59.67
N VAL A 19 16.65 -2.49 58.75
CA VAL A 19 17.87 -1.72 59.01
C VAL A 19 17.74 -0.38 58.31
N PHE A 20 17.42 0.64 59.11
CA PHE A 20 17.62 2.04 58.77
C PHE A 20 19.11 2.28 58.54
N ASN A 21 19.49 2.80 57.38
CA ASN A 21 20.81 3.39 57.17
C ASN A 21 20.64 4.82 56.63
N PRO A 22 21.07 5.87 57.35
CA PRO A 22 20.89 7.25 56.90
C PRO A 22 22.13 7.84 56.20
N SER A 23 21.89 8.36 54.99
CA SER A 23 22.54 9.55 54.37
C SER A 23 23.99 9.41 53.81
N PRO A 24 24.48 10.33 52.93
CA PRO A 24 23.81 11.33 52.07
C PRO A 24 24.20 11.26 50.57
N LEU A 25 23.34 11.88 49.74
CA LEU A 25 23.56 12.52 48.42
C LEU A 25 24.84 12.16 47.62
N LEU A 26 24.67 11.36 46.56
CA LEU A 26 25.45 11.51 45.34
C LEU A 26 24.49 11.74 44.16
N ASN A 27 24.63 12.92 43.57
CA ASN A 27 24.07 13.32 42.29
C ASN A 27 24.53 12.37 41.18
N THR A 28 23.59 11.72 40.50
CA THR A 28 23.81 11.10 39.19
C THR A 28 22.72 11.55 38.24
N GLN A 29 23.08 12.50 37.38
CA GLN A 29 22.49 12.62 36.05
C GLN A 29 22.62 11.25 35.36
N SER A 30 21.50 10.59 35.12
CA SER A 30 21.37 9.49 34.16
C SER A 30 19.93 9.52 33.66
N GLN A 31 19.67 10.39 32.68
CA GLN A 31 19.47 9.95 31.31
C GLN A 31 18.24 9.05 31.15
N ASN A 32 17.08 9.70 30.94
CA ASN A 32 16.07 9.29 29.96
C ASN A 32 15.76 7.79 29.83
N ASP A 33 15.03 7.22 30.79
CA ASP A 33 14.31 5.95 30.64
C ASP A 33 12.93 6.12 29.95
N TYR A 34 12.80 7.16 29.13
CA TYR A 34 11.84 7.16 28.05
C TYR A 34 12.63 6.84 26.78
N LEU A 35 12.53 5.59 26.31
CA LEU A 35 12.81 5.31 24.90
C LEU A 35 12.03 6.37 24.12
N PRO A 36 12.67 7.26 23.32
CA PRO A 36 11.89 8.03 22.39
C PRO A 36 11.18 6.99 21.54
N LEU A 37 9.86 7.11 21.44
CA LEU A 37 9.12 6.51 20.35
C LEU A 37 9.58 7.21 19.07
N LYS A 38 10.85 6.98 18.71
CA LYS A 38 11.37 7.13 17.37
C LYS A 38 10.77 5.94 16.65
N THR A 39 9.45 5.97 16.48
CA THR A 39 8.81 5.32 15.34
C THR A 39 9.71 5.64 14.17
N VAL A 40 10.33 4.59 13.66
CA VAL A 40 10.96 4.55 12.35
C VAL A 40 9.83 4.84 11.37
N VAL A 41 9.42 6.10 11.26
CA VAL A 41 8.54 6.57 10.20
C VAL A 41 9.46 6.66 9.00
N GLN A 42 9.66 5.52 8.33
CA GLN A 42 10.27 5.50 7.01
C GLN A 42 9.41 6.41 6.14
N GLU A 43 9.92 7.59 5.81
CA GLU A 43 9.25 8.52 4.92
C GLU A 43 9.08 7.81 3.57
N LYS A 44 7.82 7.70 3.12
CA LYS A 44 7.50 7.05 1.85
C LYS A 44 8.08 7.86 0.72
N THR A 45 8.67 7.19 -0.26
CA THR A 45 9.14 7.86 -1.48
C THR A 45 7.96 8.49 -2.23
N PRO A 46 8.21 9.50 -3.10
CA PRO A 46 7.15 10.09 -3.92
C PRO A 46 6.37 9.06 -4.74
N LEU A 47 7.07 8.05 -5.29
CA LEU A 47 6.43 6.96 -6.03
C LEU A 47 5.56 6.10 -5.12
N GLN A 48 6.02 5.75 -3.91
CA GLN A 48 5.21 4.97 -2.96
C GLN A 48 3.92 5.70 -2.58
N LYS A 49 4.00 7.01 -2.31
CA LYS A 49 2.83 7.83 -2.02
C LYS A 49 1.86 7.88 -3.22
N SER A 50 2.39 8.04 -4.42
CA SER A 50 1.60 8.04 -5.66
C SER A 50 0.89 6.71 -5.90
N ILE A 51 1.56 5.58 -5.66
CA ILE A 51 0.98 4.23 -5.74
C ILE A 51 -0.14 4.05 -4.72
N GLU A 52 0.03 4.54 -3.49
CA GLU A 52 -1.00 4.46 -2.45
C GLU A 52 -2.26 5.24 -2.82
N ASN A 53 -2.11 6.49 -3.25
CA ASN A 53 -3.22 7.29 -3.76
C ASN A 53 -3.88 6.62 -4.98
N GLY A 54 -3.06 6.10 -5.90
CA GLY A 54 -3.53 5.47 -7.13
C GLY A 54 -4.35 4.20 -6.89
N LYS A 55 -4.09 3.50 -5.77
CA LYS A 55 -4.89 2.35 -5.35
C LYS A 55 -6.33 2.73 -5.03
N GLU A 56 -6.55 3.88 -4.39
CA GLU A 56 -7.89 4.40 -4.07
C GLU A 56 -8.63 4.75 -5.36
N VAL A 57 -7.97 5.50 -6.25
CA VAL A 57 -8.52 5.82 -7.58
C VAL A 57 -8.86 4.55 -8.38
N TYR A 58 -8.00 3.52 -8.33
CA TYR A 58 -8.27 2.25 -9.00
C TYR A 58 -9.52 1.55 -8.47
N ALA A 59 -9.70 1.55 -7.14
CA ALA A 59 -10.84 0.93 -6.49
C ALA A 59 -12.16 1.61 -6.87
N ASP A 60 -12.15 2.93 -7.06
CA ASP A 60 -13.37 3.67 -7.38
C ASP A 60 -13.73 3.57 -8.88
N PHE A 61 -12.74 3.73 -9.76
CA PHE A 61 -12.99 3.95 -11.19
C PHE A 61 -12.66 2.74 -12.10
N CYS A 62 -11.71 1.90 -11.70
CA CYS A 62 -11.11 0.91 -12.62
C CYS A 62 -11.54 -0.53 -12.31
N ILE A 63 -11.78 -0.84 -11.04
CA ILE A 63 -11.98 -2.21 -10.56
C ILE A 63 -13.20 -2.91 -11.18
N GLN A 64 -14.23 -2.15 -11.55
CA GLN A 64 -15.48 -2.70 -12.08
C GLN A 64 -15.28 -3.40 -13.43
N CYS A 65 -14.31 -2.94 -14.22
CA CYS A 65 -14.00 -3.48 -15.55
C CYS A 65 -12.73 -4.33 -15.53
N HIS A 66 -11.67 -3.88 -14.85
CA HIS A 66 -10.38 -4.56 -14.85
C HIS A 66 -10.17 -5.55 -13.70
N ALA A 67 -11.16 -5.67 -12.81
CA ALA A 67 -11.18 -6.53 -11.62
C ALA A 67 -10.08 -6.21 -10.59
N GLY A 68 -10.24 -6.65 -9.34
CA GLY A 68 -9.26 -6.36 -8.27
C GLY A 68 -7.87 -6.95 -8.50
N ASN A 69 -7.76 -7.98 -9.35
CA ASN A 69 -6.51 -8.62 -9.73
C ASN A 69 -5.92 -8.08 -11.05
N GLY A 70 -6.54 -7.07 -11.67
CA GLY A 70 -6.07 -6.49 -12.91
C GLY A 70 -6.19 -7.39 -14.14
N LYS A 71 -6.89 -8.52 -14.07
CA LYS A 71 -6.98 -9.47 -15.20
C LYS A 71 -8.14 -9.18 -16.14
N GLY A 72 -9.06 -8.29 -15.77
CA GLY A 72 -10.32 -8.07 -16.48
C GLY A 72 -11.15 -9.36 -16.56
N ASP A 73 -12.03 -9.44 -17.57
CA ASP A 73 -12.83 -10.64 -17.88
C ASP A 73 -12.20 -11.48 -19.02
N ALA A 74 -11.01 -11.07 -19.47
CA ALA A 74 -10.29 -11.59 -20.63
C ALA A 74 -11.07 -11.59 -21.95
N THR A 75 -12.30 -11.09 -22.04
CA THR A 75 -13.13 -11.12 -23.25
C THR A 75 -13.39 -9.72 -23.77
N ASN A 76 -13.90 -8.85 -22.90
CA ASN A 76 -14.26 -7.47 -23.22
C ASN A 76 -13.27 -6.48 -22.61
N PHE A 77 -12.76 -6.79 -21.41
CA PHE A 77 -11.85 -5.93 -20.65
C PHE A 77 -10.45 -6.54 -20.66
N PRO A 78 -9.47 -5.84 -21.25
CA PRO A 78 -8.11 -6.35 -21.34
C PRO A 78 -7.46 -6.45 -19.95
N PRO A 79 -6.51 -7.38 -19.76
CA PRO A 79 -5.71 -7.45 -18.56
C PRO A 79 -4.76 -6.25 -18.49
N LEU A 80 -4.68 -5.66 -17.30
CA LEU A 80 -3.64 -4.71 -16.90
C LEU A 80 -2.46 -5.44 -16.26
N ASP A 81 -2.68 -6.56 -15.57
CA ASP A 81 -1.62 -7.41 -15.05
C ASP A 81 -0.81 -8.04 -16.19
N GLY A 82 0.50 -7.75 -16.24
CA GLY A 82 1.41 -8.29 -17.24
C GLY A 82 1.10 -7.82 -18.66
N SER A 83 0.51 -6.63 -18.81
CA SER A 83 0.10 -6.09 -20.10
C SER A 83 1.29 -5.52 -20.88
N ASP A 84 1.56 -6.06 -22.08
CA ASP A 84 2.54 -5.49 -23.02
C ASP A 84 2.19 -4.06 -23.46
N TRP A 85 0.91 -3.71 -23.50
CA TRP A 85 0.42 -2.39 -23.82
C TRP A 85 0.93 -1.33 -22.83
N LEU A 86 0.88 -1.58 -21.52
CA LEU A 86 1.35 -0.62 -20.51
C LEU A 86 2.83 -0.25 -20.67
N THR A 87 3.64 -1.21 -21.12
CA THR A 87 5.10 -1.02 -21.28
C THR A 87 5.47 -0.43 -22.63
N SER A 88 4.86 -0.90 -23.72
CA SER A 88 5.19 -0.48 -25.09
C SER A 88 4.41 0.75 -25.58
N LYS A 89 3.27 1.03 -24.95
CA LYS A 89 2.28 2.06 -25.32
C LYS A 89 1.97 2.98 -24.15
N ARG A 90 3.01 3.47 -23.48
CA ARG A 90 2.89 4.27 -22.25
C ARG A 90 2.06 5.55 -22.46
N ALA A 91 2.34 6.31 -23.51
CA ALA A 91 1.62 7.56 -23.79
C ALA A 91 0.15 7.27 -24.13
N GLU A 92 -0.11 6.23 -24.91
CA GLU A 92 -1.46 5.78 -25.24
C GLU A 92 -2.19 5.23 -24.01
N SER A 93 -1.49 4.59 -23.06
CA SER A 93 -2.08 4.13 -21.80
C SER A 93 -2.51 5.30 -20.91
N ILE A 94 -1.68 6.35 -20.82
CA ILE A 94 -2.04 7.58 -20.11
C ILE A 94 -3.22 8.28 -20.81
N HIS A 95 -3.20 8.34 -22.15
CA HIS A 95 -4.31 8.86 -22.95
C HIS A 95 -5.62 8.12 -22.66
N ALA A 96 -5.60 6.78 -22.64
CA ALA A 96 -6.76 5.95 -22.38
C ALA A 96 -7.43 6.25 -21.03
N VAL A 97 -6.63 6.42 -19.96
CA VAL A 97 -7.17 6.78 -18.64
C VAL A 97 -7.73 8.20 -18.63
N LYS A 98 -7.05 9.14 -19.27
CA LYS A 98 -7.40 10.56 -19.24
C LYS A 98 -8.61 10.90 -20.11
N PHE A 99 -8.70 10.32 -21.30
CA PHE A 99 -9.66 10.69 -22.33
C PHE A 99 -10.56 9.55 -22.79
N GLY A 100 -10.37 8.35 -22.25
CA GLY A 100 -11.02 7.14 -22.72
C GLY A 100 -10.33 6.56 -23.96
N GLN A 101 -10.74 5.35 -24.34
CA GLN A 101 -10.21 4.64 -25.49
C GLN A 101 -11.31 3.84 -26.18
N LYS A 102 -11.29 3.84 -27.51
CA LYS A 102 -12.23 3.07 -28.33
C LYS A 102 -11.52 2.42 -29.51
N GLY A 103 -12.07 1.32 -29.99
CA GLY A 103 -11.60 0.61 -31.17
C GLY A 103 -10.73 -0.59 -30.85
N GLU A 104 -10.19 -1.20 -31.91
CA GLU A 104 -9.40 -2.43 -31.79
C GLU A 104 -8.00 -2.14 -31.22
N ILE A 105 -7.64 -2.91 -30.19
CA ILE A 105 -6.28 -2.99 -29.65
C ILE A 105 -5.82 -4.44 -29.54
N LEU A 106 -4.50 -4.60 -29.48
CA LEU A 106 -3.86 -5.89 -29.23
C LEU A 106 -3.13 -5.81 -27.88
N VAL A 107 -3.58 -6.63 -26.92
CA VAL A 107 -2.95 -6.75 -25.60
C VAL A 107 -2.56 -8.21 -25.40
N ASN A 108 -1.28 -8.48 -25.17
CA ASN A 108 -0.73 -9.82 -25.02
C ASN A 108 -1.15 -10.76 -26.16
N LYS A 109 -1.08 -10.26 -27.41
CA LYS A 109 -1.50 -10.94 -28.65
C LYS A 109 -3.00 -11.28 -28.75
N LYS A 110 -3.83 -10.80 -27.83
CA LYS A 110 -5.29 -10.93 -27.89
C LYS A 110 -5.93 -9.63 -28.33
N LYS A 111 -6.86 -9.70 -29.27
CA LYS A 111 -7.62 -8.56 -29.76
C LYS A 111 -8.75 -8.19 -28.79
N TYR A 112 -8.90 -6.90 -28.56
CA TYR A 112 -10.03 -6.32 -27.82
C TYR A 112 -10.58 -5.16 -28.65
N ASN A 113 -11.90 -5.06 -28.75
CA ASN A 113 -12.55 -3.96 -29.46
C ASN A 113 -13.66 -3.39 -28.58
N GLY A 114 -13.24 -2.66 -27.56
CA GLY A 114 -14.10 -2.12 -26.51
C GLY A 114 -14.22 -0.60 -26.55
N ASN A 115 -14.95 -0.08 -25.58
CA ASN A 115 -15.07 1.34 -25.31
C ASN A 115 -14.83 1.59 -23.81
N MET A 116 -13.67 2.14 -23.48
CA MET A 116 -13.33 2.64 -22.15
C MET A 116 -13.71 4.14 -22.11
N PRO A 117 -14.71 4.55 -21.31
CA PRO A 117 -15.07 5.96 -21.20
C PRO A 117 -13.96 6.76 -20.50
N ALA A 118 -13.96 8.08 -20.70
CA ALA A 118 -13.12 8.96 -19.90
C ALA A 118 -13.62 8.99 -18.45
N MET A 119 -12.71 8.84 -17.48
CA MET A 119 -13.07 8.77 -16.07
C MET A 119 -13.27 10.15 -15.42
N GLY A 120 -12.87 11.24 -16.11
CA GLY A 120 -13.01 12.60 -15.59
C GLY A 120 -12.00 12.96 -14.48
N LEU A 121 -10.90 12.21 -14.40
CA LEU A 121 -9.86 12.36 -13.39
C LEU A 121 -8.98 13.61 -13.65
N SER A 122 -8.47 14.20 -12.57
CA SER A 122 -7.43 15.22 -12.62
C SER A 122 -6.09 14.64 -13.11
N ASN A 123 -5.16 15.51 -13.54
CA ASN A 123 -3.83 15.05 -13.98
C ASN A 123 -3.07 14.30 -12.87
N GLN A 124 -3.27 14.70 -11.61
CA GLN A 124 -2.66 14.05 -10.45
C GLN A 124 -3.22 12.64 -10.25
N GLU A 125 -4.54 12.48 -10.26
CA GLU A 125 -5.19 11.17 -10.10
C GLU A 125 -4.83 10.23 -11.25
N VAL A 126 -4.72 10.74 -12.48
CA VAL A 126 -4.24 9.96 -13.62
C VAL A 126 -2.79 9.50 -13.40
N ALA A 127 -1.89 10.38 -12.94
CA ALA A 127 -0.51 9.99 -12.65
C ALA A 127 -0.46 8.91 -11.54
N ASP A 128 -1.25 9.10 -10.48
CA ASP A 128 -1.31 8.20 -9.34
C ASP A 128 -1.83 6.82 -9.74
N VAL A 129 -2.98 6.73 -10.41
CA VAL A 129 -3.55 5.44 -10.83
C VAL A 129 -2.65 4.71 -11.83
N MET A 130 -2.00 5.44 -12.74
CA MET A 130 -1.05 4.85 -13.67
C MET A 130 0.17 4.29 -12.94
N ASN A 131 0.71 5.01 -11.94
CA ASN A 131 1.80 4.51 -11.11
C ASN A 131 1.40 3.26 -10.32
N TYR A 132 0.19 3.22 -9.79
CA TYR A 132 -0.36 2.04 -9.13
C TYR A 132 -0.45 0.84 -10.09
N ILE A 133 -1.08 1.00 -11.25
CA ILE A 133 -1.25 -0.06 -12.25
C ILE A 133 0.11 -0.61 -12.72
N MET A 134 1.07 0.27 -13.00
CA MET A 134 2.39 -0.08 -13.53
C MET A 134 3.33 -0.72 -12.50
N ASN A 135 2.95 -0.72 -11.22
CA ASN A 135 3.71 -1.32 -10.11
C ASN A 135 2.88 -2.32 -9.28
N SER A 136 1.74 -2.76 -9.81
CA SER A 136 0.89 -3.77 -9.19
C SER A 136 0.99 -5.11 -9.91
N TRP A 137 0.64 -6.17 -9.16
CA TRP A 137 0.61 -7.55 -9.67
C TRP A 137 1.98 -7.99 -10.23
N SER A 138 2.07 -8.43 -11.48
CA SER A 138 3.34 -8.76 -12.13
C SER A 138 4.05 -7.55 -12.74
N ASN A 139 3.40 -6.37 -12.78
CA ASN A 139 3.98 -5.17 -13.38
C ASN A 139 5.06 -4.57 -12.48
N LYS A 140 6.17 -4.16 -13.11
CA LYS A 140 7.27 -3.44 -12.45
C LYS A 140 7.80 -2.37 -13.40
N GLN A 141 7.59 -1.11 -13.08
CA GLN A 141 8.15 0.00 -13.85
C GLN A 141 8.93 0.95 -12.94
N SER A 142 10.22 1.10 -13.24
CA SER A 142 11.11 2.00 -12.51
C SER A 142 10.84 3.47 -12.77
N LYS A 143 10.27 3.81 -13.95
CA LYS A 143 9.98 5.19 -14.34
C LYS A 143 8.59 5.60 -13.84
N MET A 144 8.59 6.50 -12.85
CA MET A 144 7.38 7.15 -12.35
C MET A 144 6.69 7.97 -13.44
N VAL A 145 5.37 7.86 -13.54
CA VAL A 145 4.48 8.77 -14.29
C VAL A 145 4.36 10.07 -13.51
N THR A 146 4.68 11.19 -14.15
CA THR A 146 4.63 12.51 -13.54
C THR A 146 3.43 13.30 -14.04
N ILE A 147 2.98 14.30 -13.26
CA ILE A 147 1.91 15.21 -13.67
C ILE A 147 2.24 15.88 -15.01
N GLY A 148 3.50 16.33 -15.18
CA GLY A 148 3.95 16.95 -16.44
C GLY A 148 3.88 16.02 -17.64
N GLU A 149 4.13 14.71 -17.45
CA GLU A 149 3.93 13.70 -18.50
C GLU A 149 2.44 13.59 -18.87
N VAL A 150 1.53 13.59 -17.88
CA VAL A 150 0.08 13.53 -18.09
C VAL A 150 -0.45 14.80 -18.77
N GLU A 151 0.09 15.98 -18.44
CA GLU A 151 -0.28 17.27 -19.02
C GLU A 151 0.12 17.40 -20.50
N ALA A 152 1.23 16.76 -20.87
CA ALA A 152 1.71 16.72 -22.24
C ALA A 152 0.78 15.92 -23.17
N ILE A 153 0.02 14.94 -22.63
CA ILE A 153 -0.93 14.14 -23.42
C ILE A 153 -2.12 14.99 -23.84
N LYS A 154 -2.36 15.03 -25.16
CA LYS A 154 -3.47 15.74 -25.81
C LYS A 154 -4.52 14.75 -26.31
N LYS A 155 -5.75 15.25 -26.47
CA LYS A 155 -6.91 14.45 -26.87
C LYS A 155 -6.79 13.94 -28.31
#